data_AF-A0A955WW37-F1
#
_entry.id   AF-A0A955WW37-F1
#
_cell.length_a   1.000
_cell.length_b   1.000
_cell.length_c   1.000
_cell.angle_alpha   90.00
_cell.angle_beta   90.00
_cell.angle_gamma   90.00
#
_symmetry.space_group_name_H-M   'P 1'
#
loop_
_entity.id
_entity.type
_entity.pdbx_description
1 polymer ?
#
loop_
_entity_poly.entity_id
_entity_poly.type
_entity_poly.pdbx_seq_one_letter_code
_entity_poly.pdbx_strand_id
1 'polypeptide(L)'
;WVVWVFRAQIAVVYVHAGLAKVQADWLLHAQPLSIWMSARTDLPVIGPWLGAPGVAYFMAWAGCLYDLTIVGWLSWRRTRALAYGAVLAFHAATHVLFDIGMFPFIMSAAAPIFFAPDWPRRLLRRPPVTTPRRTLPAPARWIPWATALWLTFQALWPLRSHLLDGDVLWDDRGMRFAWKVMVREKQGSVSYRVQVAERARPYLVSPARYLTWRQHSEMASRPEMIAQLAHHVAHDLTARGLTPQAVYADAWVSLNGRPPARLLDPTVNLLRLDASHPGWIRPAPPEPPLAAVVTARSL
;
A
#
# COMPACT_ATOMS: atom_id res chain seq x y z
N TRP A 1 20.13 5.03 -23.77
CA TRP A 1 18.75 4.50 -23.69
C TRP A 1 18.52 3.72 -22.39
N VAL A 2 19.42 2.82 -21.96
CA VAL A 2 19.25 2.03 -20.71
C VAL A 2 18.93 2.88 -19.47
N VAL A 3 19.67 3.97 -19.23
CA VAL A 3 19.41 4.88 -18.10
C VAL A 3 17.98 5.45 -18.14
N TRP A 4 17.42 5.67 -19.33
CA TRP A 4 16.05 6.16 -19.48
C TRP A 4 15.01 5.10 -19.12
N VAL A 5 15.31 3.81 -19.30
CA VAL A 5 14.43 2.72 -18.85
C VAL A 5 14.28 2.76 -17.34
N PHE A 6 15.39 2.87 -16.60
CA PHE A 6 15.35 2.97 -15.14
C PHE A 6 14.66 4.25 -14.65
N ARG A 7 14.91 5.39 -15.31
CA ARG A 7 14.19 6.65 -15.00
C ARG A 7 12.69 6.49 -15.23
N ALA A 8 12.28 5.82 -16.30
CA ALA A 8 10.87 5.54 -16.59
C ALA A 8 10.25 4.60 -15.53
N GLN A 9 10.96 3.58 -15.06
CA GLN A 9 10.46 2.71 -13.98
C GLN A 9 10.26 3.48 -12.67
N ILE A 10 11.20 4.36 -12.29
CA ILE A 10 11.02 5.25 -11.13
C ILE A 10 9.83 6.19 -11.37
N ALA A 11 9.67 6.69 -12.59
CA ALA A 11 8.54 7.55 -12.96
C ALA A 11 7.20 6.85 -12.76
N VAL A 12 7.08 5.59 -13.21
CA VAL A 12 5.88 4.75 -13.03
C VAL A 12 5.51 4.66 -11.55
N VAL A 13 6.48 4.38 -10.67
CA VAL A 13 6.21 4.25 -9.22
C VAL A 13 5.66 5.55 -8.62
N TYR A 14 6.32 6.69 -8.86
CA TYR A 14 5.88 7.98 -8.32
C TYR A 14 4.54 8.43 -8.89
N VAL A 15 4.36 8.34 -10.21
CA VAL A 15 3.12 8.77 -10.86
C VAL A 15 1.94 7.93 -10.37
N HIS A 16 2.07 6.61 -10.27
CA HIS A 16 1.00 5.78 -9.72
C HIS A 16 0.75 6.02 -8.24
N ALA A 17 1.79 6.26 -7.44
CA ALA A 17 1.63 6.63 -6.03
C ALA A 17 0.86 7.95 -5.86
N GLY A 18 1.07 8.90 -6.78
CA GLY A 18 0.35 10.16 -6.85
C GLY A 18 -1.09 9.98 -7.33
N LEU A 19 -1.31 9.23 -8.41
CA LEU A 19 -2.66 8.92 -8.92
C LEU A 19 -3.50 8.18 -7.89
N ALA A 20 -2.90 7.27 -7.11
CA ALA A 20 -3.58 6.58 -6.02
C ALA A 20 -4.10 7.54 -4.92
N LYS A 21 -3.46 8.72 -4.78
CA LYS A 21 -3.85 9.78 -3.84
C LYS A 21 -4.90 10.73 -4.40
N VAL A 22 -5.19 10.69 -5.70
CA VAL A 22 -6.25 11.47 -6.34
C VAL A 22 -7.61 10.81 -6.10
N GLN A 23 -8.05 10.83 -4.83
CA GLN A 23 -9.34 10.30 -4.40
C GLN A 23 -9.90 11.10 -3.22
N ALA A 24 -11.21 10.95 -2.98
CA ALA A 24 -11.93 11.71 -1.96
C ALA A 24 -11.38 11.48 -0.54
N ASP A 25 -11.16 10.23 -0.10
CA ASP A 25 -10.66 9.99 1.25
C ASP A 25 -9.34 10.73 1.50
N TRP A 26 -8.44 10.72 0.52
CA TRP A 26 -7.13 11.32 0.67
C TRP A 26 -7.19 12.84 0.64
N LEU A 27 -7.76 13.44 -0.42
CA LEU A 27 -7.69 14.89 -0.64
C LEU A 27 -8.78 15.68 0.09
N LEU A 28 -9.97 15.10 0.25
CA LEU A 28 -11.14 15.77 0.81
C LEU A 28 -11.43 15.38 2.26
N HIS A 29 -10.99 14.21 2.70
CA HIS A 29 -11.14 13.78 4.10
C HIS A 29 -9.83 13.66 4.86
N ALA A 30 -8.68 13.84 4.19
CA ALA A 30 -7.35 13.65 4.78
C ALA A 30 -7.20 12.31 5.50
N GLN A 31 -7.82 11.25 4.98
CA GLN A 31 -7.74 9.90 5.51
C GLN A 31 -6.95 8.99 4.56
N PRO A 32 -6.17 8.05 5.12
CA PRO A 32 -5.99 7.77 6.56
C PRO A 32 -4.98 8.67 7.29
N LEU A 33 -4.46 9.73 6.66
CA LEU A 33 -3.44 10.59 7.27
C LEU A 33 -3.83 11.14 8.64
N SER A 34 -5.09 11.54 8.83
CA SER A 34 -5.59 12.06 10.10
C SER A 34 -5.48 11.02 11.22
N ILE A 35 -5.80 9.75 10.94
CA ILE A 35 -5.62 8.64 11.88
C ILE A 35 -4.14 8.49 12.22
N TRP A 36 -3.28 8.44 11.20
CA TRP A 36 -1.85 8.22 11.38
C TRP A 36 -1.15 9.35 12.15
N MET A 37 -1.49 10.62 11.86
CA MET A 37 -0.89 11.77 12.53
C MET A 37 -1.34 11.88 13.99
N SER A 38 -2.62 11.61 14.26
CA SER A 38 -3.16 11.59 15.63
C SER A 38 -2.51 10.50 16.49
N ALA A 39 -2.03 9.41 15.87
CA ALA A 39 -1.30 8.35 16.56
C ALA A 39 0.19 8.65 16.82
N ARG A 40 0.69 9.82 16.37
CA ARG A 40 2.11 10.22 16.44
C ARG A 40 2.34 11.52 17.19
N THR A 41 1.39 11.96 18.01
CA THR A 41 1.49 13.22 18.77
C THR A 41 2.56 13.20 19.87
N ASP A 42 3.13 12.03 20.16
CA ASP A 42 4.22 11.79 21.10
C ASP A 42 5.62 12.15 20.54
N LEU A 43 5.74 12.38 19.23
CA LEU A 43 7.03 12.71 18.62
C LEU A 43 7.62 14.03 19.15
N PRO A 44 8.93 14.08 19.46
CA PRO A 44 9.56 15.30 19.90
C PRO A 44 9.51 16.35 18.78
N VAL A 45 9.34 17.62 19.17
CA VAL A 45 9.28 18.81 18.29
C VAL A 45 8.01 18.91 17.44
N ILE A 46 7.67 17.89 16.64
CA ILE A 46 6.56 17.95 15.67
C ILE A 46 5.24 17.39 16.18
N GLY A 47 5.27 16.50 17.20
CA GLY A 47 4.08 15.85 17.76
C GLY A 47 2.93 16.79 18.12
N PRO A 48 3.18 17.94 18.80
CA PRO A 48 2.13 18.90 19.13
C PRO A 48 1.36 19.46 17.92
N TRP A 49 1.96 19.44 16.72
CA TRP A 49 1.33 19.96 15.51
C TRP A 49 0.59 18.86 14.74
N LEU A 50 1.03 17.60 14.86
CA LEU A 50 0.44 16.47 14.12
C LEU A 50 -1.04 16.21 14.49
N GLY A 51 -1.47 16.58 15.70
CA GLY A 51 -2.86 16.48 16.11
C GLY A 51 -3.79 17.55 15.50
N ALA A 52 -3.24 18.59 14.88
CA ALA A 52 -4.05 19.66 14.29
C ALA A 52 -4.68 19.19 12.97
N PRO A 53 -6.01 19.33 12.76
CA PRO A 53 -6.69 18.82 11.57
C PRO A 53 -6.09 19.32 10.25
N GLY A 54 -5.67 20.59 10.20
CA GLY A 54 -5.09 21.21 9.01
C GLY A 54 -3.78 20.56 8.56
N VAL A 55 -3.01 19.92 9.46
CA VAL A 55 -1.74 19.27 9.13
C VAL A 55 -1.98 18.04 8.25
N ALA A 56 -2.97 17.22 8.57
CA ALA A 56 -3.30 16.05 7.76
C ALA A 56 -3.73 16.45 6.33
N TYR A 57 -4.55 17.50 6.19
CA TYR A 57 -4.93 18.03 4.86
C TYR A 57 -3.73 18.58 4.09
N PHE A 58 -2.88 19.38 4.73
CA PHE A 58 -1.66 19.88 4.11
C PHE A 58 -0.79 18.73 3.62
N MET A 59 -0.54 17.72 4.46
CA MET A 59 0.25 16.56 4.10
C MET A 59 -0.37 15.73 2.98
N ALA A 60 -1.70 15.62 2.94
CA ALA A 60 -2.40 14.90 1.87
C ALA A 60 -2.15 15.55 0.51
N TRP A 61 -2.38 16.87 0.42
CA TRP A 61 -2.16 17.63 -0.81
C TRP A 61 -0.68 17.71 -1.18
N ALA A 62 0.20 17.98 -0.21
CA ALA A 62 1.64 18.04 -0.44
C ALA A 62 2.19 16.69 -0.93
N GLY A 63 1.78 15.57 -0.32
CA GLY A 63 2.20 14.23 -0.73
C GLY A 63 1.69 13.86 -2.12
N CYS A 64 0.44 14.18 -2.45
CA CYS A 64 -0.12 13.96 -3.78
C CYS A 64 0.63 14.75 -4.85
N LEU A 65 0.80 16.06 -4.63
CA LEU A 65 1.50 16.95 -5.57
C LEU A 65 2.96 16.55 -5.74
N TYR A 66 3.63 16.19 -4.64
CA TYR A 66 5.01 15.70 -4.66
C TYR A 66 5.11 14.46 -5.56
N ASP A 67 4.32 13.42 -5.32
CA ASP A 67 4.38 12.17 -6.08
C ASP A 67 4.11 12.37 -7.57
N LEU A 68 3.13 13.22 -7.91
CA LEU A 68 2.78 13.52 -9.31
C LEU A 68 3.85 14.31 -10.07
N THR A 69 4.65 15.13 -9.37
CA THR A 69 5.51 16.13 -10.04
C THR A 69 7.00 15.90 -9.86
N ILE A 70 7.43 15.16 -8.83
CA ILE A 70 8.85 15.07 -8.45
C ILE A 70 9.76 14.56 -9.57
N VAL A 71 9.26 13.63 -10.39
CA VAL A 71 9.99 13.07 -11.54
C VAL A 71 10.27 14.15 -12.60
N GLY A 72 9.31 15.04 -12.83
CA GLY A 72 9.49 16.19 -13.73
C GLY A 72 10.57 17.13 -13.22
N TRP A 73 10.53 17.45 -11.91
CA TRP A 73 11.52 18.31 -11.26
C TRP A 73 12.93 17.70 -11.20
N LEU A 74 13.05 16.37 -11.04
CA LEU A 74 14.32 15.65 -11.13
C LEU A 74 14.87 15.61 -12.57
N SER A 75 13.97 15.50 -13.55
CA SER A 75 14.34 15.46 -14.97
C SER A 75 14.84 16.82 -15.45
N TRP A 76 14.26 17.91 -14.95
CA TRP A 76 14.67 19.26 -15.32
C TRP A 76 15.99 19.68 -14.66
N ARG A 77 17.01 19.91 -15.50
CA ARG A 77 18.38 20.22 -15.06
C ARG A 77 18.51 21.39 -14.07
N ARG A 78 17.62 22.38 -14.13
CA ARG A 78 17.68 23.59 -13.29
C ARG A 78 17.21 23.32 -11.85
N THR A 79 16.24 22.43 -11.69
CA THR A 79 15.60 22.13 -10.40
C THR A 79 16.14 20.87 -9.75
N ARG A 80 16.86 20.02 -10.50
CA ARG A 80 17.27 18.69 -10.08
C ARG A 80 17.91 18.59 -8.69
N ALA A 81 18.82 19.50 -8.34
CA ALA A 81 19.49 19.46 -7.04
C ALA A 81 18.50 19.75 -5.89
N LEU A 82 17.66 20.76 -6.07
CA LEU A 82 16.59 21.09 -5.12
C LEU A 82 15.55 19.97 -5.04
N ALA A 83 15.15 19.42 -6.17
CA ALA A 83 14.23 18.28 -6.26
C ALA A 83 14.78 17.05 -5.52
N TYR A 84 16.08 16.76 -5.67
CA TYR A 84 16.72 15.70 -4.90
C TYR A 84 16.76 15.99 -3.40
N GLY A 85 16.98 17.24 -2.99
CA GLY A 85 16.81 17.65 -1.59
C GLY A 85 15.38 17.38 -1.09
N ALA A 86 14.36 17.69 -1.89
CA ALA A 86 12.97 17.36 -1.58
C ALA A 86 12.71 15.85 -1.50
N VAL A 87 13.35 15.03 -2.36
CA VAL A 87 13.29 13.56 -2.27
C VAL A 87 13.82 13.08 -0.92
N LEU A 88 14.98 13.56 -0.51
CA LEU A 88 15.58 13.18 0.77
C LEU A 88 14.71 13.61 1.95
N ALA A 89 14.20 14.85 1.94
CA ALA A 89 13.34 15.38 3.00
C ALA A 89 12.01 14.61 3.09
N PHE A 90 11.36 14.36 1.95
CA PHE A 90 10.10 13.61 1.90
C PHE A 90 10.27 12.19 2.41
N HIS A 91 11.31 11.47 1.96
CA HIS A 91 11.57 10.09 2.41
C HIS A 91 12.05 10.01 3.86
N ALA A 92 12.78 11.01 4.36
CA ALA A 92 13.09 11.09 5.78
C ALA A 92 11.81 11.31 6.61
N ALA A 93 10.94 12.23 6.19
CA ALA A 93 9.67 12.47 6.86
C ALA A 93 8.77 11.23 6.84
N THR A 94 8.64 10.55 5.70
CA THR A 94 7.83 9.32 5.63
C THR A 94 8.44 8.17 6.43
N HIS A 95 9.76 8.05 6.53
CA HIS A 95 10.41 7.06 7.38
C HIS A 95 10.15 7.30 8.87
N VAL A 96 10.20 8.57 9.31
CA VAL A 96 9.94 8.93 10.71
C VAL A 96 8.46 8.72 11.07
N LEU A 97 7.56 9.11 10.17
CA LEU A 97 6.12 9.10 10.43
C LEU A 97 5.47 7.73 10.20
N PHE A 98 6.01 6.94 9.26
CA PHE A 98 5.39 5.71 8.79
C PHE A 98 6.39 4.54 8.76
N ASP A 99 5.94 3.35 9.17
CA ASP A 99 6.72 2.12 9.06
C ASP A 99 6.54 1.46 7.69
N ILE A 100 7.18 2.04 6.67
CA ILE A 100 7.12 1.57 5.26
C ILE A 100 8.37 0.80 4.83
N GLY A 101 9.12 0.29 5.80
CA GLY A 101 10.29 -0.57 5.58
C GLY A 101 11.42 0.08 4.77
N MET A 102 11.99 -0.66 3.82
CA MET A 102 13.18 -0.22 3.06
C MET A 102 12.86 0.82 1.96
N PHE A 103 11.58 1.08 1.68
CA PHE A 103 11.17 1.90 0.55
C PHE A 103 11.80 3.32 0.53
N PRO A 104 11.80 4.09 1.65
CA PRO A 104 12.41 5.42 1.68
C PRO A 104 13.90 5.42 1.30
N PHE A 105 14.64 4.41 1.76
CA PHE A 105 16.06 4.26 1.50
C PHE A 105 16.34 3.90 0.04
N ILE A 106 15.59 2.94 -0.50
CA ILE A 106 15.72 2.51 -1.89
C ILE A 106 15.43 3.68 -2.84
N MET A 107 14.33 4.41 -2.62
CA MET A 107 13.95 5.52 -3.49
C MET A 107 14.93 6.69 -3.40
N SER A 108 15.43 7.00 -2.21
CA SER A 108 16.46 8.02 -2.01
C SER A 108 17.77 7.64 -2.70
N ALA A 109 18.20 6.37 -2.59
CA ALA A 109 19.42 5.88 -3.23
C ALA A 109 19.29 5.72 -4.75
N ALA A 110 18.09 5.50 -5.28
CA ALA A 110 17.83 5.35 -6.71
C ALA A 110 17.69 6.69 -7.44
N ALA A 111 17.16 7.73 -6.80
CA ALA A 111 16.93 9.05 -7.40
C ALA A 111 18.17 9.72 -8.05
N PRO A 112 19.43 9.49 -7.59
CA PRO A 112 20.62 9.98 -8.27
C PRO A 112 20.76 9.52 -9.74
N ILE A 113 20.02 8.50 -10.20
CA ILE A 113 19.97 8.10 -11.62
C ILE A 113 19.52 9.25 -12.55
N PHE A 114 18.84 10.28 -12.02
CA PHE A 114 18.44 11.47 -12.77
C PHE A 114 19.59 12.47 -12.98
N PHE A 115 20.69 12.37 -12.24
CA PHE A 115 21.87 13.21 -12.41
C PHE A 115 22.73 12.77 -13.61
N ALA A 116 23.68 13.62 -13.99
CA ALA A 116 24.66 13.29 -15.01
C ALA A 116 25.60 12.18 -14.52
N PRO A 117 26.03 11.21 -15.34
CA PRO A 117 26.80 10.04 -14.89
C PRO A 117 28.11 10.35 -14.15
N ASP A 118 28.65 11.55 -14.33
CA ASP A 118 29.85 12.07 -13.69
C ASP A 118 29.58 12.79 -12.35
N TRP A 119 28.32 12.90 -11.93
CA TRP A 119 27.93 13.60 -10.70
C TRP A 119 28.69 13.16 -9.44
N PRO A 120 28.98 11.85 -9.21
CA PRO A 120 29.69 11.46 -7.99
C PRO A 120 31.13 11.97 -8.02
N ARG A 121 31.78 11.96 -9.20
CA ARG A 121 33.15 12.45 -9.37
C ARG A 121 33.20 13.96 -9.17
N ARG A 122 32.25 14.69 -9.77
CA ARG A 122 32.11 16.14 -9.58
C ARG A 122 31.91 16.51 -8.11
N LEU A 123 31.07 15.76 -7.39
CA LEU A 123 30.83 15.99 -5.96
C LEU A 123 32.10 15.73 -5.13
N LEU A 124 32.82 14.65 -5.42
CA LEU A 124 34.07 14.29 -4.75
C LEU A 124 35.29 15.07 -5.29
N ARG A 125 35.09 16.03 -6.20
CA ARG A 125 36.15 16.81 -6.88
C ARG A 125 37.25 15.92 -7.49
N ARG A 126 36.89 14.73 -7.96
CA ARG A 126 37.79 13.76 -8.58
C ARG A 126 37.97 14.09 -10.07
N PRO A 127 39.18 13.92 -10.63
CA PRO A 127 39.43 14.15 -12.04
C PRO A 127 38.59 13.21 -12.91
N PRO A 128 38.25 13.63 -14.15
CA PRO A 128 37.58 12.76 -15.10
C PRO A 128 38.47 11.56 -15.42
N VAL A 129 37.88 10.37 -15.43
CA VAL A 129 38.57 9.16 -15.90
C VAL A 129 38.36 9.07 -17.40
N THR A 130 39.44 9.18 -18.17
CA THR A 130 39.42 8.93 -19.61
C THR A 130 39.14 7.45 -19.82
N THR A 131 37.88 7.12 -20.08
CA THR A 131 37.52 5.73 -20.40
C THR A 131 37.73 5.56 -21.90
N PRO A 132 38.52 4.57 -22.36
CA PRO A 132 38.69 4.34 -23.78
C PRO A 132 37.31 4.15 -24.42
N ARG A 133 37.08 4.84 -25.54
CA ARG A 133 35.79 4.84 -26.24
C ARG A 133 35.57 3.45 -26.83
N ARG A 134 34.92 2.57 -26.07
CA ARG A 134 34.58 1.23 -26.53
C ARG A 134 33.40 1.33 -27.50
N THR A 135 33.61 0.90 -28.74
CA THR A 135 32.52 0.71 -29.70
C THR A 135 31.67 -0.44 -29.20
N LEU A 136 30.47 -0.14 -28.70
CA LEU A 136 29.50 -1.17 -28.35
C LEU A 136 28.82 -1.64 -29.63
N PRO A 137 28.57 -2.96 -29.78
CA PRO A 137 27.75 -3.45 -30.88
C PRO A 137 26.37 -2.78 -30.82
N ALA A 138 25.77 -2.56 -32.00
CA ALA A 138 24.40 -2.07 -32.06
C ALA A 138 23.48 -3.04 -31.31
N PRO A 139 22.53 -2.54 -30.50
CA PRO A 139 21.56 -3.42 -29.86
C PRO A 139 20.79 -4.19 -30.93
N ALA A 140 20.47 -5.46 -30.64
CA ALA A 140 19.62 -6.24 -31.53
C ALA A 140 18.30 -5.51 -31.81
N ARG A 141 17.78 -5.63 -33.04
CA ARG A 141 16.60 -4.88 -33.51
C ARG A 141 15.32 -5.13 -32.68
N TRP A 142 15.27 -6.22 -31.92
CA TRP A 142 14.14 -6.54 -31.03
C TRP A 142 14.19 -5.82 -29.67
N ILE A 143 15.36 -5.33 -29.24
CA ILE A 143 15.54 -4.71 -27.91
C ILE A 143 14.63 -3.50 -27.70
N PRO A 144 14.46 -2.56 -28.66
CA PRO A 144 13.52 -1.45 -28.50
C PRO A 144 12.08 -1.91 -28.29
N TRP A 145 11.64 -2.93 -29.04
CA TRP A 145 10.30 -3.50 -28.93
C TRP A 145 10.06 -4.18 -27.59
N ALA A 146 11.01 -5.00 -27.13
CA ALA A 146 10.94 -5.62 -25.80
C ALA A 146 10.94 -4.56 -24.68
N THR A 147 11.73 -3.50 -24.82
CA THR A 147 11.77 -2.39 -23.86
C THR A 147 10.44 -1.63 -23.84
N ALA A 148 9.86 -1.35 -25.01
CA ALA A 148 8.57 -0.69 -25.11
C ALA A 148 7.47 -1.55 -24.49
N LEU A 149 7.41 -2.84 -24.83
CA LEU A 149 6.46 -3.79 -24.24
C LEU A 149 6.57 -3.83 -22.71
N TRP A 150 7.80 -3.92 -22.18
CA TRP A 150 8.05 -3.93 -20.75
C TRP A 150 7.58 -2.66 -20.04
N LEU A 151 7.92 -1.48 -20.59
CA LEU A 151 7.51 -0.21 -20.00
C LEU A 151 5.99 0.00 -20.10
N THR A 152 5.37 -0.40 -21.21
CA THR A 152 3.92 -0.40 -21.36
C THR A 152 3.26 -1.31 -20.33
N PHE A 153 3.78 -2.53 -20.14
CA PHE A 153 3.28 -3.42 -19.09
C PHE A 153 3.41 -2.79 -17.70
N GLN A 154 4.59 -2.25 -17.35
CA GLN A 154 4.82 -1.60 -16.05
C GLN A 154 3.90 -0.40 -15.82
N ALA A 155 3.57 0.35 -16.87
CA ALA A 155 2.66 1.49 -16.79
C ALA A 155 1.18 1.09 -16.70
N LEU A 156 0.74 0.08 -17.46
CA LEU A 156 -0.67 -0.30 -17.59
C LEU A 156 -1.12 -1.36 -16.58
N TRP A 157 -0.25 -2.32 -16.23
CA TRP A 157 -0.61 -3.39 -15.30
C TRP A 157 -1.16 -2.90 -13.94
N PRO A 158 -0.62 -1.83 -13.34
CA PRO A 158 -1.18 -1.29 -12.09
C PRO A 158 -2.64 -0.81 -12.25
N LEU A 159 -2.99 -0.30 -13.43
CA LEU A 159 -4.32 0.22 -13.74
C LEU A 159 -5.38 -0.88 -13.86
N ARG A 160 -5.01 -2.16 -13.98
CA ARG A 160 -5.96 -3.27 -14.06
C ARG A 160 -6.95 -3.32 -12.88
N SER A 161 -6.58 -2.75 -11.73
CA SER A 161 -7.45 -2.66 -10.56
C SER A 161 -8.72 -1.83 -10.83
N HIS A 162 -8.69 -0.91 -11.80
CA HIS A 162 -9.85 -0.13 -12.22
C HIS A 162 -10.81 -0.91 -13.14
N LEU A 163 -10.37 -2.07 -13.66
CA LEU A 163 -11.20 -2.95 -14.49
C LEU A 163 -11.95 -3.99 -13.65
N LEU A 164 -11.64 -4.06 -12.34
CA LEU A 164 -12.30 -4.95 -11.40
C LEU A 164 -13.43 -4.17 -10.72
N ASP A 165 -14.59 -4.80 -10.59
CA ASP A 165 -15.70 -4.22 -9.85
C ASP A 165 -15.36 -4.07 -8.36
N GLY A 166 -15.98 -3.10 -7.69
CA GLY A 166 -15.81 -2.88 -6.25
C GLY A 166 -14.66 -1.94 -5.90
N ASP A 167 -14.40 -1.83 -4.60
CA ASP A 167 -13.33 -0.97 -4.06
C ASP A 167 -12.09 -1.83 -3.71
N VAL A 168 -11.02 -1.66 -4.49
CA VAL A 168 -9.72 -2.34 -4.29
C VAL A 168 -9.12 -2.11 -2.90
N LEU A 169 -9.42 -0.98 -2.25
CA LEU A 169 -8.95 -0.71 -0.89
C LEU A 169 -9.71 -1.54 0.14
N TRP A 170 -10.93 -1.97 -0.18
CA TRP A 170 -11.80 -2.79 0.67
C TRP A 170 -11.66 -4.30 0.42
N ASP A 171 -11.72 -4.74 -0.83
CA ASP A 171 -11.75 -6.17 -1.18
C ASP A 171 -10.37 -6.76 -1.49
N ASP A 172 -9.33 -5.92 -1.57
CA ASP A 172 -7.95 -6.25 -1.93
C ASP A 172 -7.75 -6.82 -3.36
N ARG A 173 -8.80 -6.93 -4.17
CA ARG A 173 -8.72 -7.49 -5.53
C ARG A 173 -7.99 -6.53 -6.44
N GLY A 174 -6.87 -7.00 -6.97
CA GLY A 174 -6.00 -6.17 -7.81
C GLY A 174 -5.06 -5.24 -7.03
N MET A 175 -5.06 -5.26 -5.69
CA MET A 175 -4.20 -4.39 -4.87
C MET A 175 -2.70 -4.66 -5.08
N ARG A 176 -2.31 -5.93 -5.21
CA ARG A 176 -0.91 -6.30 -5.51
C ARG A 176 -0.50 -5.71 -6.85
N PHE A 177 0.70 -5.13 -6.95
CA PHE A 177 1.19 -4.47 -8.18
C PHE A 177 0.36 -3.27 -8.68
N ALA A 178 -0.59 -2.74 -7.89
CA ALA A 178 -1.33 -1.51 -8.25
C ALA A 178 -0.58 -0.22 -7.87
N TRP A 179 0.57 -0.31 -7.19
CA TRP A 179 1.34 0.83 -6.67
C TRP A 179 0.53 1.81 -5.80
N LYS A 180 -0.58 1.37 -5.24
CA LYS A 180 -1.40 2.10 -4.25
C LYS A 180 -0.72 2.06 -2.89
N VAL A 181 0.34 2.85 -2.72
CA VAL A 181 1.14 2.90 -1.49
C VAL A 181 0.56 3.94 -0.55
N MET A 182 0.32 3.55 0.71
CA MET A 182 -0.07 4.44 1.80
C MET A 182 -1.35 5.23 1.50
N VAL A 183 -2.42 4.57 1.04
CA VAL A 183 -3.73 5.20 0.78
C VAL A 183 -4.88 4.57 1.57
N ARG A 184 -4.57 3.61 2.44
CA ARG A 184 -5.57 2.92 3.27
C ARG A 184 -5.05 2.58 4.66
N GLU A 185 -5.96 2.68 5.62
CA GLU A 185 -5.87 2.10 6.96
C GLU A 185 -7.07 1.17 7.13
N LYS A 186 -6.84 -0.09 7.49
CA LYS A 186 -7.90 -1.07 7.73
C LYS A 186 -7.71 -1.70 9.09
N GLN A 187 -8.73 -1.62 9.93
CA GLN A 187 -8.75 -2.29 11.23
C GLN A 187 -9.88 -3.32 11.23
N GLY A 188 -9.54 -4.56 11.55
CA GLY A 188 -10.46 -5.68 11.46
C GLY A 188 -10.61 -6.45 12.76
N SER A 189 -11.79 -7.02 12.96
CA SER A 189 -12.10 -8.00 14.01
C SER A 189 -12.72 -9.22 13.36
N VAL A 190 -12.12 -10.39 13.60
CA VAL A 190 -12.54 -11.65 12.97
C VAL A 190 -12.72 -12.73 14.02
N SER A 191 -13.83 -13.46 13.93
CA SER A 191 -14.04 -14.70 14.66
C SER A 191 -14.55 -15.79 13.73
N TYR A 192 -14.16 -17.04 13.98
CA TYR A 192 -14.62 -18.18 13.20
C TYR A 192 -15.68 -18.97 13.94
N ARG A 193 -16.71 -19.38 13.19
CA ARG A 193 -17.72 -20.33 13.63
C ARG A 193 -17.57 -21.61 12.82
N VAL A 194 -17.17 -22.70 13.48
CA VAL A 194 -16.88 -23.97 12.82
C VAL A 194 -17.95 -25.01 13.17
N GLN A 195 -18.64 -25.51 12.15
CA GLN A 195 -19.57 -26.63 12.27
C GLN A 195 -18.82 -27.94 12.03
N VAL A 196 -18.95 -28.88 12.97
CA VAL A 196 -18.36 -30.23 12.86
C VAL A 196 -19.46 -31.30 12.88
N ALA A 197 -19.17 -32.50 12.39
CA ALA A 197 -20.13 -33.60 12.36
C ALA A 197 -20.49 -34.12 13.76
N GLU A 198 -19.53 -34.06 14.69
CA GLU A 198 -19.62 -34.66 16.02
C GLU A 198 -20.48 -33.85 17.00
N ARG A 199 -20.88 -32.62 16.64
CA ARG A 199 -21.53 -31.68 17.55
C ARG A 199 -22.54 -30.78 16.85
N ALA A 200 -23.75 -30.68 17.39
CA ALA A 200 -24.79 -29.79 16.87
C ALA A 200 -24.46 -28.29 17.04
N ARG A 201 -23.84 -27.88 18.16
CA ARG A 201 -23.42 -26.49 18.38
C ARG A 201 -22.05 -26.23 17.74
N PRO A 202 -21.86 -25.12 17.00
CA PRO A 202 -20.59 -24.81 16.38
C PRO A 202 -19.54 -24.39 17.41
N TYR A 203 -18.27 -24.60 17.08
CA TYR A 203 -17.13 -24.05 17.82
C TYR A 203 -16.91 -22.58 17.45
N LEU A 204 -16.65 -21.75 18.45
CA LEU A 204 -16.13 -20.40 18.24
C LEU A 204 -14.61 -20.43 18.37
N VAL A 205 -13.91 -20.01 17.34
CA VAL A 205 -12.46 -20.07 17.25
C VAL A 205 -11.90 -18.67 17.02
N SER A 206 -11.03 -18.23 17.93
CA SER A 206 -10.32 -16.96 17.82
C SER A 206 -9.07 -17.12 16.95
N PRO A 207 -8.81 -16.22 15.98
CA PRO A 207 -7.58 -16.21 15.20
C PRO A 207 -6.30 -16.11 16.05
N ALA A 208 -6.37 -15.46 17.22
CA ALA A 208 -5.24 -15.27 18.13
C ALA A 208 -4.67 -16.59 18.68
N ARG A 209 -5.40 -17.71 18.52
CA ARG A 209 -4.89 -19.05 18.84
C ARG A 209 -3.81 -19.53 17.87
N TYR A 210 -3.83 -19.05 16.63
CA TYR A 210 -2.94 -19.51 15.55
C TYR A 210 -1.91 -18.46 15.15
N LEU A 211 -2.21 -17.18 15.38
CA LEU A 211 -1.45 -16.07 14.83
C LEU A 211 -0.81 -15.22 15.92
N THR A 212 0.41 -14.75 15.66
CA THR A 212 0.99 -13.63 16.41
C THR A 212 0.15 -12.36 16.22
N TRP A 213 0.29 -11.38 17.12
CA TRP A 213 -0.44 -10.12 17.02
C TRP A 213 -0.28 -9.43 15.66
N ARG A 214 0.95 -9.39 15.10
CA ARG A 214 1.20 -8.81 13.77
C ARG A 214 0.46 -9.56 12.66
N GLN A 215 0.56 -10.88 12.65
CA GLN A 215 -0.16 -11.70 11.66
C GLN A 215 -1.67 -11.59 11.79
N HIS A 216 -2.19 -11.49 13.02
CA HIS A 216 -3.61 -11.30 13.29
C HIS A 216 -4.10 -9.96 12.73
N SER A 217 -3.39 -8.86 13.00
CA SER A 217 -3.72 -7.52 12.48
C SER A 217 -3.75 -7.51 10.94
N GLU A 218 -2.73 -8.11 10.31
CA GLU A 218 -2.66 -8.22 8.85
C GLU A 218 -3.78 -9.09 8.27
N MET A 219 -4.06 -10.24 8.90
CA MET A 219 -5.09 -11.18 8.45
C MET A 219 -6.49 -10.59 8.60
N ALA A 220 -6.79 -9.95 9.74
CA ALA A 220 -8.13 -9.48 10.07
C ALA A 220 -8.66 -8.40 9.10
N SER A 221 -7.76 -7.75 8.36
CA SER A 221 -8.10 -6.75 7.35
C SER A 221 -8.19 -7.31 5.92
N ARG A 222 -7.83 -8.57 5.65
CA ARG A 222 -7.67 -9.11 4.29
C ARG A 222 -8.56 -10.33 4.02
N PRO A 223 -9.51 -10.26 3.07
CA PRO A 223 -10.41 -11.37 2.75
C PRO A 223 -9.69 -12.70 2.50
N GLU A 224 -8.67 -12.70 1.65
CA GLU A 224 -7.94 -13.92 1.28
C GLU A 224 -7.25 -14.57 2.48
N MET A 225 -6.65 -13.77 3.38
CA MET A 225 -5.98 -14.32 4.56
C MET A 225 -7.00 -14.88 5.57
N ILE A 226 -8.18 -14.27 5.69
CA ILE A 226 -9.28 -14.80 6.49
C ILE A 226 -9.72 -16.16 5.95
N ALA A 227 -9.86 -16.30 4.63
CA ALA A 227 -10.20 -17.57 4.00
C ALA A 227 -9.09 -18.62 4.18
N GLN A 228 -7.82 -18.24 3.99
CA GLN A 228 -6.68 -19.15 4.21
C GLN A 228 -6.61 -19.67 5.65
N LEU A 229 -6.82 -18.81 6.64
CA LEU A 229 -6.85 -19.23 8.03
C LEU A 229 -8.06 -20.12 8.33
N ALA A 230 -9.21 -19.92 7.68
CA ALA A 230 -10.36 -20.83 7.81
C ALA A 230 -10.00 -22.28 7.43
N HIS A 231 -9.26 -22.47 6.34
CA HIS A 231 -8.74 -23.79 5.94
C HIS A 231 -7.73 -24.35 6.96
N HIS A 232 -6.86 -23.50 7.51
CA HIS A 232 -5.92 -23.92 8.54
C HIS A 232 -6.63 -24.37 9.83
N VAL A 233 -7.67 -23.65 10.27
CA VAL A 233 -8.51 -24.04 11.41
C VAL A 233 -9.19 -25.40 11.15
N ALA A 234 -9.75 -25.60 9.96
CA ALA A 234 -10.33 -26.88 9.59
C ALA A 234 -9.29 -28.02 9.66
N HIS A 235 -8.08 -27.80 9.12
CA HIS A 235 -7.01 -28.79 9.16
C HIS A 235 -6.56 -29.13 10.59
N ASP A 236 -6.43 -28.13 11.47
CA ASP A 236 -6.11 -28.35 12.90
C ASP A 236 -7.20 -29.15 13.63
N LEU A 237 -8.48 -28.91 13.34
CA LEU A 237 -9.57 -29.69 13.92
C LEU A 237 -9.61 -31.13 13.37
N THR A 238 -9.35 -31.32 12.08
CA THR A 238 -9.20 -32.66 11.49
C THR A 238 -8.06 -33.44 12.13
N ALA A 239 -6.91 -32.80 12.37
CA ALA A 239 -5.78 -33.41 13.06
C ALA A 239 -6.10 -33.82 14.51
N ARG A 240 -7.13 -33.22 15.12
CA ARG A 240 -7.65 -33.57 16.46
C ARG A 240 -8.75 -34.63 16.42
N GLY A 241 -9.02 -35.23 15.27
CA GLY A 241 -10.04 -36.27 15.09
C GLY A 241 -11.47 -35.77 14.96
N LEU A 242 -11.68 -34.48 14.66
CA LEU A 242 -13.00 -33.91 14.34
C LEU A 242 -13.21 -33.84 12.83
N THR A 243 -14.47 -33.70 12.39
CA THR A 243 -14.82 -33.61 10.97
C THR A 243 -15.47 -32.25 10.66
N PRO A 244 -14.70 -31.22 10.30
CA PRO A 244 -15.25 -29.91 9.93
C PRO A 244 -16.12 -30.00 8.67
N GLN A 245 -17.39 -29.62 8.78
CA GLN A 245 -18.34 -29.57 7.67
C GLN A 245 -18.40 -28.18 7.02
N ALA A 246 -18.29 -27.13 7.84
CA ALA A 246 -18.31 -25.75 7.37
C ALA A 246 -17.55 -24.83 8.32
N VAL A 247 -16.87 -23.83 7.75
CA VAL A 247 -16.23 -22.74 8.49
C VAL A 247 -16.81 -21.42 7.99
N TYR A 248 -17.38 -20.66 8.91
CA TYR A 248 -17.89 -19.31 8.64
C TYR A 248 -17.01 -18.30 9.38
N ALA A 249 -16.89 -17.08 8.85
CA ALA A 249 -16.22 -15.99 9.54
C ALA A 249 -17.19 -14.84 9.79
N ASP A 250 -17.19 -14.33 11.02
CA ASP A 250 -17.75 -13.03 11.33
C ASP A 250 -16.62 -12.00 11.31
N ALA A 251 -16.50 -11.29 10.19
CA ALA A 251 -15.40 -10.37 9.90
C ALA A 251 -15.93 -8.94 9.74
N TRP A 252 -15.60 -8.08 10.69
CA TRP A 252 -15.93 -6.65 10.69
C TRP A 252 -14.68 -5.83 10.44
N VAL A 253 -14.76 -4.87 9.52
CA VAL A 253 -13.62 -4.03 9.15
C VAL A 253 -14.05 -2.57 9.06
N SER A 254 -13.23 -1.68 9.61
CA SER A 254 -13.26 -0.25 9.33
C SER A 254 -12.22 0.08 8.26
N LEU A 255 -12.58 0.90 7.28
CA LEU A 255 -11.69 1.41 6.24
C LEU A 255 -11.59 2.93 6.36
N ASN A 256 -10.37 3.45 6.56
CA ASN A 256 -10.07 4.88 6.60
C ASN A 256 -10.92 5.65 7.62
N GLY A 257 -11.32 5.03 8.73
CA GLY A 257 -12.11 5.67 9.79
C GLY A 257 -13.62 5.66 9.57
N ARG A 258 -14.13 4.93 8.58
CA ARG A 258 -15.56 4.65 8.43
C ARG A 258 -16.09 3.75 9.57
N PRO A 259 -17.40 3.77 9.88
CA PRO A 259 -18.00 2.78 10.78
C PRO A 259 -17.67 1.35 10.32
N PRO A 260 -17.41 0.41 11.25
CA PRO A 260 -17.15 -0.97 10.87
C PRO A 260 -18.32 -1.59 10.10
N ALA A 261 -18.01 -2.25 8.98
CA ALA A 261 -18.96 -3.01 8.18
C ALA A 261 -18.50 -4.47 8.02
N ARG A 262 -19.42 -5.37 7.71
CA ARG A 262 -19.07 -6.77 7.43
C ARG A 262 -18.23 -6.83 6.16
N LEU A 263 -17.01 -7.35 6.26
CA LEU A 263 -16.14 -7.59 5.10
C LEU A 263 -16.58 -8.83 4.33
N LEU A 264 -16.99 -9.88 5.05
CA LEU A 264 -17.39 -11.16 4.48
C LEU A 264 -18.85 -11.48 4.77
N ASP A 265 -19.47 -12.27 3.89
CA ASP A 265 -20.79 -12.86 4.16
C ASP A 265 -20.67 -13.95 5.24
N PRO A 266 -21.26 -13.75 6.45
CA PRO A 266 -21.14 -14.71 7.55
C PRO A 266 -21.90 -16.03 7.30
N THR A 267 -22.66 -16.10 6.20
CA THR A 267 -23.44 -17.28 5.82
C THR A 267 -22.73 -18.16 4.80
N VAL A 268 -21.62 -17.69 4.22
CA VAL A 268 -20.85 -18.45 3.23
C VAL A 268 -19.85 -19.38 3.91
N ASN A 269 -19.83 -20.64 3.48
CA ASN A 269 -18.84 -21.61 3.91
C ASN A 269 -17.49 -21.34 3.23
N LEU A 270 -16.51 -20.87 3.99
CA LEU A 270 -15.17 -20.53 3.50
C LEU A 270 -14.38 -21.76 3.02
N LEU A 271 -14.80 -22.98 3.36
CA LEU A 271 -14.16 -24.20 2.84
C LEU A 271 -14.54 -24.53 1.40
N ARG A 272 -15.56 -23.86 0.84
CA ARG A 272 -16.12 -24.13 -0.49
C ARG A 272 -16.28 -22.85 -1.31
N LEU A 273 -15.28 -21.98 -1.27
CA LEU A 273 -15.29 -20.75 -2.06
C LEU A 273 -15.11 -21.06 -3.54
N ASP A 274 -15.92 -20.41 -4.38
CA ASP A 274 -15.70 -20.39 -5.82
C ASP A 274 -14.63 -19.34 -6.15
N ALA A 275 -13.52 -19.79 -6.73
CA ALA A 275 -12.43 -18.90 -7.15
C ALA A 275 -12.84 -17.92 -8.26
N SER A 276 -13.93 -18.19 -8.98
CA SER A 276 -14.41 -17.39 -10.10
C SER A 276 -15.45 -16.31 -9.71
N HIS A 277 -16.07 -16.41 -8.53
CA HIS A 277 -17.11 -15.49 -8.07
C HIS A 277 -16.86 -14.99 -6.63
N PRO A 278 -16.46 -13.72 -6.45
CA PRO A 278 -16.14 -13.17 -5.14
C PRO A 278 -17.38 -12.72 -4.35
N GLY A 279 -18.56 -13.30 -4.60
CA GLY A 279 -19.82 -12.93 -3.93
C GLY A 279 -19.84 -13.13 -2.41
N TRP A 280 -18.79 -13.74 -1.87
CA TRP A 280 -18.55 -13.91 -0.44
C TRP A 280 -17.92 -12.68 0.24
N ILE A 281 -17.38 -11.74 -0.53
CA ILE A 281 -16.89 -10.43 -0.05
C ILE A 281 -18.04 -9.42 -0.22
N ARG A 282 -18.39 -8.74 0.88
CA ARG A 282 -19.44 -7.71 0.88
C ARG A 282 -18.89 -6.40 0.29
N PRO A 283 -19.74 -5.56 -0.34
CA PRO A 283 -19.31 -4.26 -0.85
C PRO A 283 -18.82 -3.34 0.28
N ALA A 284 -17.97 -2.38 -0.08
CA ALA A 284 -17.49 -1.37 0.85
C ALA A 284 -18.64 -0.51 1.39
N PRO A 285 -18.57 -0.05 2.65
CA PRO A 285 -19.55 0.88 3.20
C PRO A 285 -19.59 2.17 2.35
N PRO A 286 -20.78 2.60 1.88
CA PRO A 286 -20.91 3.77 1.00
C PRO A 286 -20.70 5.10 1.75
N GLU A 287 -20.75 5.09 3.07
CA GLU A 287 -20.58 6.28 3.89
C GLU A 287 -19.17 6.86 3.74
N PRO A 288 -19.00 8.19 3.75
CA PRO A 288 -17.68 8.80 3.80
C PRO A 288 -16.96 8.47 5.12
N PRO A 289 -15.63 8.63 5.19
CA PRO A 289 -14.91 8.57 6.45
C PRO A 289 -15.53 9.49 7.50
N LEU A 290 -15.56 9.05 8.75
CA LEU A 290 -15.98 9.92 9.84
C LEU A 290 -15.00 11.10 9.89
N ALA A 291 -15.54 12.32 9.99
CA ALA A 291 -14.71 13.49 10.28
C ALA A 291 -13.90 13.18 11.54
N ALA A 292 -12.61 13.48 11.54
CA ALA A 292 -11.80 13.34 12.73
C ALA A 292 -12.50 14.08 13.87
N VAL A 293 -13.05 13.34 14.83
CA VAL A 293 -13.65 13.93 16.02
C VAL A 293 -12.48 14.58 16.72
N VAL A 294 -12.38 15.90 16.57
CA VAL A 294 -11.53 16.74 17.39
C VAL A 294 -12.12 16.61 18.79
N THR A 295 -11.69 15.59 19.53
CA THR A 295 -11.70 15.71 20.97
C THR A 295 -10.68 16.80 21.26
N ALA A 296 -11.17 18.04 21.22
CA ALA A 296 -10.60 19.10 22.01
C ALA A 296 -10.65 18.58 23.44
N ARG A 297 -9.62 17.84 23.86
CA ARG A 297 -9.26 17.81 25.26
C ARG A 297 -8.86 19.25 25.55
N SER A 298 -9.85 19.99 26.02
CA SER A 298 -9.67 21.15 26.84
C SER A 298 -8.56 20.86 27.85
N LEU A 299 -7.49 21.66 27.74
CA LEU A 299 -6.54 22.14 28.76
C LEU A 299 -5.12 22.17 28.19
#